data_AF-A0A1X2HLQ3-F1
#
_entry.id   AF-A0A1X2HLQ3-F1
#
_cell.length_a   1.000
_cell.length_b   1.000
_cell.length_c   1.000
_cell.angle_alpha   90.00
_cell.angle_beta   90.00
_cell.angle_gamma   90.00
#
_symmetry.space_group_name_H-M   'P 1'
#
loop_
_entity.id
_entity.type
_entity.pdbx_description
1 polymer ?
#
loop_
_entity_poly.entity_id
_entity_poly.type
_entity_poly.pdbx_seq_one_letter_code
_entity_poly.pdbx_strand_id
1 'polypeptide(L)'
;MGRCLTLFSCLVACILLVPALPVERRQAQAHQQVLNAPADNKSRIEAPTSPHFDVDIHRFAHLLSTHLWFDHLETTFGHLSKQISRRFHDWVRIDAQPLVVTDSHSNDDACSPVDLQILKGQIKGAVGAFIEDKLPGIWNKHARALDTASLQHYIEEATQHACSSSRSLSSTSSSGYSSSLPVTSATSASSTVSTSASVDSPSNGIISSQCLADHSQELLLALDAYVRRHLEQTIAEIVHQDMEGLLDASRERVSHVLTHFNNRHALASAGCRLELALSPTQLPWLSGEPEKVMADLLALAEHTPDDRHLDDNSVLPTSTDENYNSIHNRAPFEQSIHHYAVLARAS
;
A
#
# COMPACT_ATOMS: atom_id res chain seq x y z
N MET A 1 14.24 -17.29 -11.59
CA MET A 1 12.85 -16.78 -11.60
C MET A 1 11.96 -17.39 -10.50
N GLY A 2 12.14 -18.64 -10.05
CA GLY A 2 11.23 -19.25 -9.04
C GLY A 2 11.37 -18.80 -7.57
N ARG A 3 12.39 -18.02 -7.20
CA ARG A 3 12.59 -17.54 -5.80
C ARG A 3 11.98 -16.16 -5.51
N CYS A 4 11.64 -15.38 -6.53
CA CYS A 4 10.88 -14.13 -6.35
C CYS A 4 9.43 -14.43 -5.95
N LEU A 5 8.75 -15.38 -6.59
CA LEU A 5 7.33 -15.66 -6.33
C LEU A 5 7.02 -16.03 -4.87
N THR A 6 7.94 -16.71 -4.17
CA THR A 6 7.75 -17.11 -2.75
C THR A 6 7.92 -15.96 -1.76
N LEU A 7 8.81 -15.00 -2.02
CA LEU A 7 8.95 -13.82 -1.17
C LEU A 7 7.79 -12.83 -1.41
N PHE A 8 7.33 -12.71 -2.67
CA PHE A 8 6.24 -11.81 -3.04
C PHE A 8 4.84 -12.29 -2.61
N SER A 9 4.60 -13.61 -2.57
CA SER A 9 3.39 -14.16 -1.93
C SER A 9 3.40 -13.86 -0.42
N CYS A 10 4.58 -13.76 0.20
CA CYS A 10 4.74 -13.37 1.59
C CYS A 10 4.48 -11.86 1.76
N LEU A 11 4.84 -11.02 0.80
CA LEU A 11 4.59 -9.57 0.80
C LEU A 11 3.12 -9.23 0.86
N VAL A 12 2.32 -9.89 0.03
CA VAL A 12 0.88 -9.62 -0.05
C VAL A 12 0.15 -10.35 1.05
N ALA A 13 0.60 -11.55 1.46
CA ALA A 13 0.18 -12.09 2.73
C ALA A 13 0.48 -11.08 3.86
N CYS A 14 1.66 -10.48 3.92
CA CYS A 14 2.03 -9.50 4.93
C CYS A 14 1.19 -8.23 4.85
N ILE A 15 0.97 -7.64 3.68
CA ILE A 15 0.09 -6.47 3.47
C ILE A 15 -1.35 -6.83 3.87
N LEU A 16 -1.93 -7.91 3.34
CA LEU A 16 -3.28 -8.37 3.72
C LEU A 16 -3.36 -8.92 5.16
N LEU A 17 -2.22 -9.17 5.82
CA LEU A 17 -2.13 -9.55 7.23
C LEU A 17 -1.68 -8.37 8.10
N VAL A 18 -1.31 -7.19 7.56
CA VAL A 18 -0.94 -6.02 8.38
C VAL A 18 -2.15 -5.73 9.26
N PRO A 19 -1.98 -5.69 10.59
CA PRO A 19 -3.10 -5.43 11.47
C PRO A 19 -3.72 -4.09 11.06
N ALA A 20 -5.02 -4.09 10.74
CA ALA A 20 -5.81 -2.87 10.87
C ALA A 20 -5.56 -2.36 12.29
N LEU A 21 -4.90 -1.20 12.41
CA LEU A 21 -4.72 -0.54 13.70
C LEU A 21 -6.12 -0.38 14.32
N PRO A 22 -6.27 -0.57 15.63
CA PRO A 22 -7.59 -0.55 16.25
C PRO A 22 -8.17 0.87 16.13
N VAL A 23 -9.06 1.08 15.15
CA VAL A 23 -10.09 2.13 15.19
C VAL A 23 -11.16 1.70 16.21
N GLU A 24 -10.71 1.40 17.43
CA GLU A 24 -11.46 0.71 18.47
C GLU A 24 -11.78 1.67 19.63
N ARG A 25 -12.23 2.89 19.30
CA ARG A 25 -12.79 3.80 20.32
C ARG A 25 -14.22 4.25 20.10
N ARG A 26 -14.87 3.88 18.99
CA ARG A 26 -16.31 4.23 18.79
C ARG A 26 -17.26 3.05 18.60
N GLN A 27 -16.79 1.84 18.33
CA GLN A 27 -17.67 0.68 18.09
C GLN A 27 -17.66 -0.39 19.21
N ALA A 28 -16.68 -0.39 20.12
CA ALA A 28 -16.60 -1.34 21.23
C ALA A 28 -17.75 -1.23 22.27
N GLN A 29 -18.51 -0.13 22.29
CA GLN A 29 -19.67 0.01 23.20
C GLN A 29 -20.95 -0.68 22.71
N ALA A 30 -21.07 -1.03 21.43
CA ALA A 30 -22.25 -1.72 20.91
C ALA A 30 -22.19 -3.25 21.08
N HIS A 31 -20.99 -3.84 21.10
CA HIS A 31 -20.83 -5.30 21.19
C HIS A 31 -20.90 -5.83 22.64
N GLN A 32 -20.64 -5.00 23.65
CA GLN A 32 -20.66 -5.43 25.06
C GLN A 32 -22.08 -5.61 25.64
N GLN A 33 -23.14 -5.14 24.96
CA GLN A 33 -24.53 -5.30 25.45
C GLN A 33 -25.20 -6.63 25.06
N VAL A 34 -24.64 -7.41 24.14
CA VAL A 34 -25.23 -8.69 23.72
C VAL A 34 -24.70 -9.88 24.54
N LEU A 35 -23.52 -9.76 25.16
CA LEU A 35 -22.87 -10.86 25.89
C LEU A 35 -23.38 -11.11 27.32
N ASN A 36 -24.36 -10.33 27.82
CA ASN A 36 -24.89 -10.47 29.19
C ASN A 36 -26.24 -11.22 29.26
N ALA A 37 -26.63 -11.98 28.23
CA ALA A 37 -27.84 -12.81 28.30
C ALA A 37 -27.60 -14.09 29.13
N PRO A 38 -28.48 -14.45 30.08
CA PRO A 38 -28.32 -15.63 30.93
C PRO A 38 -28.45 -16.93 30.13
N ALA A 39 -27.48 -17.82 30.32
CA ALA A 39 -27.38 -19.12 29.67
C ALA A 39 -28.31 -20.15 30.33
N ASP A 40 -29.46 -20.41 29.74
CA ASP A 40 -30.35 -21.53 30.15
C ASP A 40 -31.10 -22.10 28.94
N ASN A 41 -30.44 -22.97 28.16
CA ASN A 41 -31.03 -24.23 27.67
C ASN A 41 -30.04 -25.05 26.83
N LYS A 42 -29.83 -26.31 27.23
CA LYS A 42 -29.01 -27.30 26.51
C LYS A 42 -29.86 -27.99 25.44
N SER A 43 -30.16 -27.30 24.35
CA SER A 43 -30.78 -27.90 23.16
C SER A 43 -29.73 -28.10 22.06
N ARG A 44 -29.55 -29.37 21.68
CA ARG A 44 -29.07 -29.90 20.39
C ARG A 44 -28.40 -28.86 19.46
N ILE A 45 -27.07 -28.92 19.40
CA ILE A 45 -26.23 -28.13 18.50
C ILE A 45 -26.47 -28.62 17.06
N GLU A 46 -27.48 -28.05 16.39
CA GLU A 46 -27.48 -27.98 14.94
C GLU A 46 -26.46 -26.90 14.56
N ALA A 47 -25.48 -27.27 13.72
CA ALA A 47 -24.49 -26.31 13.24
C ALA A 47 -25.25 -25.12 12.63
N PRO A 48 -24.97 -23.88 13.05
CA PRO A 48 -25.67 -22.71 12.52
C PRO A 48 -25.41 -22.67 11.01
N THR A 49 -26.42 -23.01 10.22
CA THR A 49 -26.40 -22.79 8.79
C THR A 49 -26.27 -21.30 8.58
N SER A 50 -25.14 -20.87 8.02
CA SER A 50 -24.87 -19.47 7.74
C SER A 50 -26.02 -18.91 6.92
N PRO A 51 -26.69 -17.83 7.36
CA PRO A 51 -27.86 -17.32 6.66
C PRO A 51 -27.47 -16.91 5.24
N HIS A 52 -28.17 -17.46 4.25
CA HIS A 52 -28.11 -16.95 2.88
C HIS A 52 -28.76 -15.57 2.87
N PHE A 53 -28.00 -14.54 2.48
CA PHE A 53 -28.51 -13.19 2.32
C PHE A 53 -27.97 -12.57 1.05
N ASP A 54 -28.71 -11.59 0.56
CA ASP A 54 -28.35 -10.82 -0.61
C ASP A 54 -27.36 -9.70 -0.24
N VAL A 55 -26.34 -9.53 -1.08
CA VAL A 55 -25.25 -8.56 -0.93
C VAL A 55 -25.28 -7.59 -2.10
N ASP A 56 -25.28 -6.31 -1.78
CA ASP A 56 -25.10 -5.23 -2.76
C ASP A 56 -23.61 -5.10 -3.13
N ILE A 57 -23.28 -5.40 -4.39
CA ILE A 57 -21.93 -5.37 -4.96
C ILE A 57 -21.32 -3.97 -4.85
N HIS A 58 -22.08 -2.90 -5.14
CA HIS A 58 -21.55 -1.55 -5.08
C HIS A 58 -21.17 -1.17 -3.65
N ARG A 59 -22.03 -1.51 -2.68
CA ARG A 59 -21.74 -1.28 -1.27
C ARG A 59 -20.57 -2.12 -0.78
N PHE A 60 -20.51 -3.39 -1.18
CA PHE A 60 -19.40 -4.29 -0.86
C PHE A 60 -18.08 -3.76 -1.41
N ALA A 61 -18.05 -3.40 -2.69
CA ALA A 61 -16.86 -2.89 -3.35
C ALA A 61 -16.38 -1.57 -2.75
N HIS A 62 -17.29 -0.68 -2.39
CA HIS A 62 -16.96 0.57 -1.70
C HIS A 62 -16.33 0.33 -0.31
N LEU A 63 -16.91 -0.56 0.49
CA LEU A 63 -16.36 -0.89 1.82
C LEU A 63 -14.99 -1.55 1.71
N LEU A 64 -14.82 -2.49 0.79
CA LEU A 64 -13.56 -3.17 0.59
C LEU A 64 -12.48 -2.24 0.00
N SER A 65 -12.82 -1.40 -0.98
CA SER A 65 -11.86 -0.46 -1.59
C SER A 65 -11.38 0.59 -0.60
N THR A 66 -12.27 1.12 0.24
CA THR A 66 -11.90 2.08 1.29
C THR A 66 -10.98 1.44 2.33
N HIS A 67 -11.28 0.22 2.79
CA HIS A 67 -10.40 -0.51 3.69
C HIS A 67 -9.01 -0.75 3.07
N LEU A 68 -8.95 -1.23 1.83
CA LEU A 68 -7.68 -1.45 1.13
C LEU A 68 -6.88 -0.16 0.97
N TRP A 69 -7.55 0.93 0.65
CA TRP A 69 -6.89 2.21 0.48
C TRP A 69 -6.29 2.74 1.80
N PHE A 70 -7.12 2.88 2.83
CA PHE A 70 -6.71 3.54 4.08
C PHE A 70 -5.82 2.67 4.95
N ASP A 71 -6.16 1.39 5.15
CA ASP A 71 -5.44 0.55 6.10
C ASP A 71 -4.13 0.03 5.50
N HIS A 72 -4.11 -0.22 4.18
CA HIS A 72 -2.99 -0.91 3.53
C HIS A 72 -2.17 0.00 2.61
N LEU A 73 -2.81 0.61 1.60
CA LEU A 73 -2.08 1.35 0.56
C LEU A 73 -1.52 2.68 1.07
N GLU A 74 -2.30 3.47 1.81
CA GLU A 74 -1.84 4.74 2.37
C GLU A 74 -0.71 4.52 3.38
N THR A 75 -0.85 3.51 4.25
CA THR A 75 0.20 3.12 5.21
C THR A 75 1.49 2.72 4.48
N THR A 76 1.38 1.85 3.47
CA THR A 76 2.51 1.39 2.67
C THR A 76 3.19 2.55 1.94
N PHE A 77 2.40 3.45 1.34
CA PHE A 77 2.91 4.67 0.72
C PHE A 77 3.63 5.58 1.73
N GLY A 78 3.07 5.75 2.94
CA GLY A 78 3.70 6.51 4.01
C GLY A 78 5.07 5.94 4.41
N HIS A 79 5.17 4.62 4.56
CA HIS A 79 6.44 3.94 4.84
C HIS A 79 7.45 4.11 3.70
N LEU A 80 6.98 3.90 2.46
CA LEU A 80 7.80 4.09 1.27
C LEU A 80 8.35 5.52 1.18
N SER A 81 7.51 6.51 1.42
CA SER A 81 7.87 7.93 1.39
C SER A 81 8.95 8.26 2.41
N LYS A 82 8.79 7.80 3.66
CA LYS A 82 9.80 7.95 4.71
C LYS A 82 11.13 7.28 4.35
N GLN A 83 11.09 6.09 3.73
CA GLN A 83 12.31 5.39 3.31
C GLN A 83 13.03 6.14 2.19
N ILE A 84 12.31 6.60 1.17
CA ILE A 84 12.89 7.42 0.10
C ILE A 84 13.51 8.69 0.69
N SER A 85 12.79 9.40 1.56
CA SER A 85 13.28 10.57 2.28
C SER A 85 14.58 10.31 3.05
N ARG A 86 14.65 9.22 3.83
CA ARG A 86 15.88 8.81 4.53
C ARG A 86 17.05 8.55 3.57
N ARG A 87 16.79 7.92 2.42
CA ARG A 87 17.84 7.69 1.41
C ARG A 87 18.36 9.00 0.80
N PHE A 88 17.48 9.96 0.52
CA PHE A 88 17.89 11.30 0.09
C PHE A 88 18.69 12.04 1.17
N HIS A 89 18.23 11.96 2.42
CA HIS A 89 18.92 12.51 3.59
C HIS A 89 20.36 11.97 3.73
N ASP A 90 20.54 10.66 3.58
CA ASP A 90 21.86 10.02 3.72
C ASP A 90 22.77 10.29 2.53
N TRP A 91 22.17 10.50 1.36
CA TRP A 91 22.89 10.77 0.13
C TRP A 91 23.46 12.19 0.07
N VAL A 92 22.75 13.19 0.60
CA VAL A 92 23.25 14.56 0.72
C VAL A 92 24.35 14.59 1.79
N ARG A 93 25.60 14.80 1.37
CA ARG A 93 26.74 15.03 2.26
C ARG A 93 27.21 16.47 2.12
N ILE A 94 27.53 17.07 3.24
CA ILE A 94 28.05 18.43 3.26
C ILE A 94 29.44 18.32 3.85
N ASP A 95 30.43 18.56 3.00
CA ASP A 95 31.82 18.53 3.39
C ASP A 95 32.28 19.95 3.65
N ALA A 96 33.15 20.11 4.64
CA ALA A 96 33.76 21.39 4.96
C ALA A 96 35.22 21.31 4.56
N GLN A 97 35.64 22.23 3.69
CA GLN A 97 37.01 22.37 3.25
C GLN A 97 37.64 23.61 3.88
N PRO A 98 38.86 23.53 4.41
CA PRO A 98 39.61 24.70 4.86
C PRO A 98 40.06 25.53 3.65
N LEU A 99 39.94 26.86 3.71
CA LEU A 99 40.22 27.76 2.59
C LEU A 99 41.72 27.93 2.28
N VAL A 100 42.63 27.82 3.26
CA VAL A 100 44.10 27.91 3.07
C VAL A 100 44.84 27.22 4.23
N VAL A 101 45.73 26.26 3.91
CA VAL A 101 46.70 25.67 4.84
C VAL A 101 48.06 26.31 4.57
N THR A 102 48.46 27.30 5.36
CA THR A 102 49.88 27.67 5.49
C THR A 102 50.45 26.92 6.69
N ASP A 103 51.25 25.90 6.37
CA ASP A 103 52.19 25.13 7.18
C ASP A 103 51.83 24.79 8.64
N SER A 104 51.46 23.52 8.81
CA SER A 104 51.98 22.63 9.86
C SER A 104 51.79 23.06 11.31
N HIS A 105 50.61 22.79 11.86
CA HIS A 105 50.43 21.92 13.04
C HIS A 105 48.95 21.93 13.50
N SER A 106 48.27 20.78 13.32
CA SER A 106 47.06 20.32 14.04
C SER A 106 45.90 21.31 14.26
N ASN A 107 45.18 21.68 13.20
CA ASN A 107 43.93 22.45 13.28
C ASN A 107 42.75 21.75 12.55
N ASP A 108 42.68 20.42 12.60
CA ASP A 108 41.52 19.66 12.06
C ASP A 108 40.18 20.08 12.69
N ASP A 109 40.19 20.82 13.81
CA ASP A 109 38.99 21.23 14.55
C ASP A 109 38.43 22.60 14.12
N ALA A 110 39.17 23.39 13.33
CA ALA A 110 38.74 24.75 12.96
C ALA A 110 37.46 24.78 12.11
N CYS A 111 37.25 23.73 11.31
CA CYS A 111 36.06 23.55 10.47
C CYS A 111 35.08 22.49 11.00
N SER A 112 35.22 22.05 12.25
CA SER A 112 34.22 21.20 12.92
C SER A 112 33.60 21.83 14.17
N PRO A 113 33.21 23.12 14.17
CA PRO A 113 32.46 23.67 15.28
C PRO A 113 31.10 22.98 15.39
N VAL A 114 30.58 22.86 16.61
CA VAL A 114 29.23 22.34 16.90
C VAL A 114 28.18 22.98 15.99
N ASP A 115 28.30 24.29 15.74
CA ASP A 115 27.41 25.04 14.84
C ASP A 115 27.37 24.48 13.41
N LEU A 116 28.50 23.98 12.91
CA LEU A 116 28.54 23.38 11.59
C LEU A 116 27.82 22.04 11.57
N GLN A 117 28.01 21.21 12.60
CA GLN A 117 27.29 19.93 12.70
C GLN A 117 25.78 20.17 12.79
N ILE A 118 25.36 21.19 13.53
CA ILE A 118 23.95 21.63 13.59
C ILE A 118 23.48 22.05 12.20
N LEU A 119 24.24 22.91 11.49
CA LEU A 119 23.87 23.36 10.15
C LEU A 119 23.75 22.18 9.17
N LYS A 120 24.70 21.22 9.21
CA LYS A 120 24.64 20.00 8.40
C LYS A 120 23.38 19.21 8.72
N GLY A 121 23.06 19.02 10.01
CA GLY A 121 21.84 18.35 10.46
C GLY A 121 20.56 19.06 9.97
N GLN A 122 20.51 20.39 10.08
CA GLN A 122 19.38 21.19 9.61
C GLN A 122 19.17 21.08 8.11
N ILE A 123 20.24 21.17 7.31
CA ILE A 123 20.14 21.06 5.85
C ILE A 123 19.66 19.66 5.47
N LYS A 124 20.22 18.60 6.08
CA LYS A 124 19.79 17.23 5.84
C LYS A 124 18.33 16.99 6.22
N GLY A 125 17.91 17.49 7.39
CA GLY A 125 16.52 17.41 7.83
C GLY A 125 15.57 18.16 6.88
N ALA A 126 15.97 19.33 6.40
CA ALA A 126 15.21 20.10 5.42
C ALA A 126 15.09 19.38 4.06
N VAL A 127 16.13 18.67 3.62
CA VAL A 127 16.06 17.82 2.43
C VAL A 127 15.03 16.70 2.64
N GLY A 128 15.12 15.95 3.74
CA GLY A 128 14.14 14.88 4.04
C GLY A 128 12.70 15.41 4.02
N ALA A 129 12.44 16.52 4.72
CA ALA A 129 11.12 17.14 4.75
C ALA A 129 10.63 17.60 3.36
N PHE A 130 11.52 18.14 2.52
CA PHE A 130 11.18 18.52 1.15
C PHE A 130 10.77 17.32 0.30
N ILE A 131 11.46 16.18 0.45
CA ILE A 131 11.13 14.94 -0.24
C ILE A 131 9.76 14.41 0.22
N GLU A 132 9.54 14.35 1.54
CA GLU A 132 8.26 13.91 2.13
C GLU A 132 7.07 14.78 1.71
N ASP A 133 7.28 16.08 1.53
CA ASP A 133 6.25 17.00 1.02
C ASP A 133 5.91 16.77 -0.46
N LYS A 134 6.89 16.40 -1.28
CA LYS A 134 6.72 16.26 -2.74
C LYS A 134 6.20 14.89 -3.16
N LEU A 135 6.58 13.84 -2.43
CA LEU A 135 6.22 12.47 -2.78
C LEU A 135 4.70 12.20 -2.85
N PRO A 136 3.83 12.75 -1.98
CA PRO A 136 2.38 12.56 -2.12
C PRO A 136 1.83 13.08 -3.45
N GLY A 137 2.33 14.23 -3.92
CA GLY A 137 1.94 14.78 -5.22
C GLY A 137 2.39 13.89 -6.39
N ILE A 138 3.61 13.37 -6.31
CA ILE A 138 4.17 12.43 -7.29
C ILE A 138 3.38 11.11 -7.28
N TRP A 139 3.08 10.55 -6.10
CA TRP A 139 2.28 9.34 -5.96
C TRP A 139 0.90 9.50 -6.59
N ASN A 140 0.16 10.56 -6.25
CA ASN A 140 -1.19 10.79 -6.79
C ASN A 140 -1.20 10.98 -8.32
N LYS A 141 -0.09 11.43 -8.91
CA LYS A 141 0.06 11.55 -10.37
C LYS A 141 0.11 10.16 -11.03
N HIS A 142 0.77 9.18 -10.42
CA HIS A 142 1.05 7.86 -11.00
C HIS A 142 0.09 6.75 -10.52
N ALA A 143 -0.34 6.81 -9.26
CA ALA A 143 -1.13 5.77 -8.59
C ALA A 143 -2.64 5.84 -8.88
N ARG A 144 -3.06 6.37 -10.04
CA ARG A 144 -4.49 6.55 -10.35
C ARG A 144 -5.26 5.23 -10.34
N ALA A 145 -4.65 4.15 -10.84
CA ALA A 145 -5.27 2.83 -10.83
C ALA A 145 -5.41 2.24 -9.40
N LEU A 146 -4.69 2.78 -8.42
CA LEU A 146 -4.79 2.35 -7.03
C LEU A 146 -5.73 3.25 -6.21
N ASP A 147 -6.32 4.29 -6.80
CA ASP A 147 -7.26 5.14 -6.09
C ASP A 147 -8.54 4.37 -5.70
N THR A 148 -9.27 4.88 -4.71
CA THR A 148 -10.47 4.20 -4.19
C THR A 148 -11.52 3.95 -5.26
N ALA A 149 -11.63 4.83 -6.27
CA ALA A 149 -12.61 4.70 -7.35
C ALA A 149 -12.24 3.56 -8.32
N SER A 150 -10.97 3.47 -8.71
CA SER A 150 -10.44 2.42 -9.58
C SER A 150 -10.48 1.07 -8.90
N LEU A 151 -10.09 1.00 -7.62
CA LEU A 151 -10.21 -0.21 -6.81
C LEU A 151 -11.67 -0.65 -6.66
N GLN A 152 -12.58 0.29 -6.36
CA GLN A 152 -14.00 -0.04 -6.28
C GLN A 152 -14.49 -0.62 -7.60
N HIS A 153 -14.24 0.06 -8.71
CA HIS A 153 -14.66 -0.42 -10.03
C HIS A 153 -14.12 -1.81 -10.35
N TYR A 154 -12.83 -2.05 -10.07
CA TYR A 154 -12.21 -3.36 -10.25
C TYR A 154 -12.85 -4.44 -9.38
N ILE A 155 -13.14 -4.15 -8.10
CA ILE A 155 -13.79 -5.10 -7.18
C ILE A 155 -15.21 -5.42 -7.66
N GLU A 156 -15.97 -4.43 -8.13
CA GLU A 156 -17.31 -4.64 -8.71
C GLU A 156 -17.23 -5.61 -9.90
N GLU A 157 -16.33 -5.34 -10.85
CA GLU A 157 -16.14 -6.16 -12.05
C GLU A 157 -15.69 -7.59 -11.70
N ALA A 158 -14.67 -7.73 -10.85
CA ALA A 158 -14.13 -9.03 -10.45
C ALA A 158 -15.18 -9.87 -9.70
N THR A 159 -15.94 -9.23 -8.80
CA THR A 159 -17.02 -9.88 -8.06
C THR A 159 -18.14 -10.34 -9.00
N GLN A 160 -18.55 -9.47 -9.94
CA GLN A 160 -19.59 -9.80 -10.89
C GLN A 160 -19.16 -10.92 -11.84
N HIS A 161 -17.91 -10.93 -12.29
CA HIS A 161 -17.35 -11.97 -13.14
C HIS A 161 -17.31 -13.35 -12.43
N ALA A 162 -16.81 -13.39 -11.19
CA ALA A 162 -16.76 -14.61 -10.39
C ALA A 162 -18.17 -15.18 -10.16
N CYS A 163 -19.13 -14.31 -9.78
CA CYS A 163 -20.49 -14.75 -9.45
C CYS A 163 -21.42 -14.98 -10.66
N SER A 164 -21.09 -14.47 -11.84
CA SER A 164 -21.85 -14.77 -13.06
C SER A 164 -21.47 -16.14 -13.64
N SER A 165 -20.23 -16.56 -13.45
CA SER A 165 -19.71 -17.84 -13.95
C SER A 165 -20.44 -19.05 -13.35
N SER A 166 -20.83 -18.97 -12.07
CA SER A 166 -21.50 -20.06 -11.35
C SER A 166 -22.95 -20.30 -11.77
N ARG A 167 -23.66 -19.28 -12.28
CA ARG A 167 -25.05 -19.40 -12.75
C ARG A 167 -25.20 -20.26 -14.01
N SER A 168 -24.16 -20.37 -14.82
CA SER A 168 -24.21 -21.10 -16.10
C SER A 168 -24.22 -22.63 -15.95
N LEU A 169 -23.73 -23.18 -14.83
CA LEU A 169 -23.61 -24.63 -14.62
C LEU A 169 -24.81 -25.25 -13.89
N SER A 170 -25.70 -24.45 -13.30
CA SER A 170 -26.82 -24.93 -12.49
C SER A 170 -28.13 -25.10 -13.26
N SER A 171 -28.18 -24.74 -14.55
CA SER A 171 -29.39 -24.83 -15.39
C SER A 171 -29.56 -26.13 -16.20
N THR A 172 -28.67 -27.14 -16.07
CA THR A 172 -28.70 -28.34 -16.94
C THR A 172 -29.38 -29.57 -16.32
N SER A 173 -30.08 -29.44 -15.20
CA SER A 173 -30.71 -30.58 -14.50
C SER A 173 -32.20 -30.38 -14.22
N SER A 174 -32.99 -30.03 -15.25
CA SER A 174 -34.42 -30.36 -15.29
C SER A 174 -35.02 -30.16 -16.68
N SER A 175 -34.83 -31.12 -17.58
CA SER A 175 -35.77 -31.34 -18.71
C SER A 175 -35.74 -32.80 -19.11
N GLY A 176 -36.81 -33.50 -18.74
CA GLY A 176 -37.08 -34.85 -19.18
C GLY A 176 -37.34 -34.93 -20.68
N TYR A 177 -37.12 -36.14 -21.19
CA TYR A 177 -37.67 -36.73 -22.40
C TYR A 177 -38.73 -35.88 -23.15
N SER A 178 -38.40 -35.48 -24.38
CA SER A 178 -39.34 -35.69 -25.48
C SER A 178 -38.58 -35.78 -26.81
N SER A 179 -38.70 -36.94 -27.44
CA SER A 179 -38.12 -37.27 -28.75
C SER A 179 -38.96 -36.65 -29.86
N SER A 180 -38.33 -35.88 -30.75
CA SER A 180 -38.78 -35.76 -32.14
C SER A 180 -37.68 -35.14 -33.01
N LEU A 181 -37.30 -35.88 -34.06
CA LEU A 181 -36.48 -35.47 -35.20
C LEU A 181 -37.08 -34.25 -35.92
N PRO A 182 -36.27 -33.48 -36.67
CA PRO A 182 -36.55 -33.43 -38.10
C PRO A 182 -35.34 -33.35 -39.06
N VAL A 183 -35.57 -34.06 -40.16
CA VAL A 183 -35.19 -33.87 -41.57
C VAL A 183 -34.45 -32.57 -41.96
N THR A 184 -33.38 -32.79 -42.73
CA THR A 184 -32.60 -31.82 -43.50
C THR A 184 -33.36 -31.27 -44.71
N SER A 185 -33.29 -29.96 -44.92
CA SER A 185 -33.33 -29.37 -46.27
C SER A 185 -32.70 -27.97 -46.27
N ALA A 186 -32.02 -27.69 -47.37
CA ALA A 186 -31.13 -26.56 -47.57
C ALA A 186 -31.81 -25.36 -48.25
N THR A 187 -31.09 -24.24 -48.18
CA THR A 187 -30.99 -23.12 -49.15
C THR A 187 -31.82 -21.85 -48.90
N SER A 188 -31.06 -20.75 -48.90
CA SER A 188 -31.36 -19.41 -49.46
C SER A 188 -31.77 -18.28 -48.50
N ALA A 189 -30.79 -17.40 -48.30
CA ALA A 189 -30.84 -15.95 -48.11
C ALA A 189 -32.22 -15.26 -48.00
N SER A 190 -32.42 -14.48 -46.93
CA SER A 190 -32.85 -13.08 -47.02
C SER A 190 -32.74 -12.38 -45.67
N SER A 191 -32.39 -11.10 -45.74
CA SER A 191 -32.17 -10.14 -44.66
C SER A 191 -33.44 -9.84 -43.86
N THR A 192 -33.33 -9.84 -42.53
CA THR A 192 -34.03 -8.90 -41.64
C THR A 192 -33.23 -8.77 -40.34
N VAL A 193 -32.58 -7.63 -40.18
CA VAL A 193 -32.01 -7.15 -38.92
C VAL A 193 -33.18 -6.86 -37.99
N SER A 194 -33.44 -7.81 -37.09
CA SER A 194 -34.24 -7.59 -35.89
C SER A 194 -33.26 -7.52 -34.72
N THR A 195 -32.75 -6.32 -34.45
CA THR A 195 -32.07 -5.97 -33.20
C THR A 195 -33.11 -5.95 -32.08
N SER A 196 -33.58 -7.12 -31.68
CA SER A 196 -34.14 -7.32 -30.34
C SER A 196 -32.95 -7.39 -29.39
N ALA A 197 -32.39 -6.23 -29.07
CA ALA A 197 -31.63 -6.05 -27.86
C ALA A 197 -32.60 -6.34 -26.71
N SER A 198 -32.62 -7.57 -26.23
CA SER A 198 -32.88 -7.82 -24.82
C SER A 198 -31.81 -7.02 -24.10
N VAL A 199 -32.17 -5.80 -23.74
CA VAL A 199 -31.56 -5.06 -22.65
C VAL A 199 -31.82 -5.94 -21.43
N ASP A 200 -30.98 -6.96 -21.27
CA ASP A 200 -30.79 -7.64 -20.00
C ASP A 200 -30.51 -6.50 -19.04
N SER A 201 -31.51 -6.21 -18.21
CA SER A 201 -31.36 -5.25 -17.15
C SER A 201 -30.09 -5.64 -16.41
N PRO A 202 -29.13 -4.73 -16.20
CA PRO A 202 -27.94 -5.02 -15.42
C PRO A 202 -28.46 -5.63 -14.13
N SER A 203 -28.13 -6.90 -13.91
CA SER A 203 -28.51 -7.64 -12.71
C SER A 203 -28.19 -6.71 -11.54
N ASN A 204 -29.20 -6.36 -10.74
CA ASN A 204 -29.31 -5.21 -9.81
C ASN A 204 -28.16 -4.95 -8.81
N GLY A 205 -26.90 -5.20 -9.15
CA GLY A 205 -25.78 -5.21 -8.24
C GLY A 205 -25.97 -6.16 -7.07
N ILE A 206 -26.84 -7.19 -7.16
CA ILE A 206 -27.16 -8.07 -6.03
C ILE A 206 -26.64 -9.49 -6.30
N ILE A 207 -25.87 -10.01 -5.35
CA ILE A 207 -25.35 -11.39 -5.34
C ILE A 207 -25.64 -12.10 -4.02
N SER A 208 -25.65 -13.43 -4.03
CA SER A 208 -25.80 -14.22 -2.80
C SER A 208 -24.49 -14.20 -2.00
N SER A 209 -24.59 -14.09 -0.67
CA SER A 209 -23.46 -14.25 0.25
C SER A 209 -22.73 -15.58 0.07
N GLN A 210 -23.45 -16.63 -0.35
CA GLN A 210 -22.83 -17.94 -0.65
C GLN A 210 -21.88 -17.84 -1.84
N CYS A 211 -22.24 -17.07 -2.87
CA CYS A 211 -21.37 -16.91 -4.03
C CYS A 211 -20.05 -16.24 -3.65
N LEU A 212 -20.10 -15.18 -2.83
CA LEU A 212 -18.90 -14.54 -2.31
C LEU A 212 -18.04 -15.49 -1.48
N ALA A 213 -18.67 -16.35 -0.68
CA ALA A 213 -17.94 -17.36 0.09
C ALA A 213 -17.23 -18.36 -0.83
N ASP A 214 -17.95 -18.89 -1.82
CA ASP A 214 -17.45 -19.90 -2.78
C ASP A 214 -16.31 -19.35 -3.65
N HIS A 215 -16.34 -18.06 -4.00
CA HIS A 215 -15.35 -17.38 -4.86
C HIS A 215 -14.40 -16.45 -4.10
N SER A 216 -14.39 -16.48 -2.77
CA SER A 216 -13.59 -15.56 -1.95
C SER A 216 -12.10 -15.63 -2.30
N GLN A 217 -11.54 -16.85 -2.40
CA GLN A 217 -10.14 -17.04 -2.74
C GLN A 217 -9.78 -16.54 -4.15
N GLU A 218 -10.66 -16.76 -5.14
CA GLU A 218 -10.47 -16.28 -6.51
C GLU A 218 -10.47 -14.75 -6.55
N LEU A 219 -11.41 -14.11 -5.86
CA LEU A 219 -11.50 -12.66 -5.73
C LEU A 219 -10.24 -12.08 -5.07
N LEU A 220 -9.75 -12.73 -4.01
CA LEU A 220 -8.53 -12.30 -3.32
C LEU A 220 -7.29 -12.37 -4.23
N LEU A 221 -7.13 -13.46 -4.97
CA LEU A 221 -6.02 -13.61 -5.91
C LEU A 221 -6.10 -12.59 -7.06
N ALA A 222 -7.30 -12.30 -7.54
CA ALA A 222 -7.53 -11.28 -8.56
C ALA A 222 -7.14 -9.88 -8.04
N LEU A 223 -7.61 -9.52 -6.85
CA LEU A 223 -7.32 -8.25 -6.19
C LEU A 223 -5.83 -8.09 -5.86
N ASP A 224 -5.19 -9.13 -5.34
CA ASP A 224 -3.74 -9.17 -5.13
C ASP A 224 -2.99 -8.87 -6.44
N ALA A 225 -3.30 -9.61 -7.50
CA ALA A 225 -2.66 -9.43 -8.80
C ALA A 225 -2.87 -8.02 -9.37
N TYR A 226 -4.05 -7.43 -9.16
CA TYR A 226 -4.35 -6.06 -9.56
C TYR A 226 -3.49 -5.05 -8.79
N VAL A 227 -3.55 -5.07 -7.45
CA VAL A 227 -2.82 -4.15 -6.59
C VAL A 227 -1.32 -4.25 -6.85
N ARG A 228 -0.78 -5.48 -6.91
CA ARG A 228 0.65 -5.71 -7.17
C ARG A 228 1.09 -5.11 -8.49
N ARG A 229 0.38 -5.43 -9.59
CA ARG A 229 0.73 -4.93 -10.93
C ARG A 229 0.76 -3.42 -10.96
N HIS A 230 -0.27 -2.78 -10.40
CA HIS A 230 -0.38 -1.32 -10.43
C HIS A 230 0.60 -0.65 -9.45
N LEU A 231 0.94 -1.29 -8.33
CA LEU A 231 1.98 -0.81 -7.43
C LEU A 231 3.37 -0.85 -8.07
N GLU A 232 3.72 -1.98 -8.71
CA GLU A 232 4.98 -2.15 -9.44
C GLU A 232 5.09 -1.11 -10.56
N GLN A 233 4.03 -0.95 -11.35
CA GLN A 233 3.99 0.06 -12.40
C GLN A 233 4.15 1.48 -11.84
N THR A 234 3.42 1.81 -10.78
CA THR A 234 3.48 3.13 -10.14
C THR A 234 4.89 3.43 -9.64
N ILE A 235 5.52 2.50 -8.92
CA ILE A 235 6.88 2.67 -8.40
C ILE A 235 7.87 2.82 -9.55
N ALA A 236 7.77 1.99 -10.59
CA ALA A 236 8.65 2.09 -11.76
C ALA A 236 8.54 3.45 -12.45
N GLU A 237 7.32 3.98 -12.61
CA GLU A 237 7.09 5.30 -13.19
C GLU A 237 7.66 6.42 -12.32
N ILE A 238 7.42 6.40 -11.00
CA ILE A 238 7.97 7.40 -10.06
C ILE A 238 9.50 7.40 -10.11
N VAL A 239 10.11 6.22 -10.07
CA VAL A 239 11.56 6.05 -10.11
C VAL A 239 12.14 6.59 -11.42
N HIS A 240 11.50 6.29 -12.56
CA HIS A 240 12.04 6.65 -13.86
C HIS A 240 11.75 8.11 -14.26
N GLN A 241 10.61 8.67 -13.85
CA GLN A 241 10.15 9.97 -14.33
C GLN A 241 10.38 11.12 -13.35
N ASP A 242 10.30 10.88 -12.04
CA ASP A 242 10.26 11.97 -11.06
C ASP A 242 11.45 11.99 -10.09
N MET A 243 12.09 10.85 -9.80
CA MET A 243 13.19 10.80 -8.82
C MET A 243 14.41 11.63 -9.23
N GLU A 244 14.77 11.66 -10.52
CA GLU A 244 15.88 12.48 -11.01
C GLU A 244 15.56 13.98 -10.86
N GLY A 245 14.37 14.41 -11.27
CA GLY A 245 13.96 15.80 -11.10
C GLY A 245 13.90 16.23 -9.63
N LEU A 246 13.48 15.32 -8.75
CA LEU A 246 13.46 15.56 -7.30
C LEU A 246 14.88 15.68 -6.72
N LEU A 247 15.82 14.92 -7.25
CA LEU A 247 17.24 14.99 -6.91
C LEU A 247 17.86 16.32 -7.31
N ASP A 248 17.61 16.76 -8.54
CA ASP A 248 18.16 18.01 -9.06
C ASP A 248 17.58 19.22 -8.32
N ALA A 249 16.27 19.24 -8.07
CA ALA A 249 15.63 20.27 -7.26
C ALA A 249 16.22 20.31 -5.84
N SER A 250 16.52 19.15 -5.25
CA SER A 250 17.16 19.07 -3.93
C SER A 250 18.59 19.61 -3.96
N ARG A 251 19.38 19.20 -4.97
CA ARG A 251 20.76 19.69 -5.17
C ARG A 251 20.80 21.20 -5.33
N GLU A 252 19.93 21.76 -6.16
CA GLU A 252 19.84 23.19 -6.43
C GLU A 252 19.54 23.96 -5.12
N ARG A 253 18.54 23.51 -4.36
CA ARG A 253 18.16 24.12 -3.08
C ARG A 253 19.29 24.06 -2.07
N VAL A 254 19.95 22.92 -1.91
CA VAL A 254 21.10 22.78 -1.01
C VAL A 254 22.24 23.70 -1.46
N SER A 255 22.54 23.74 -2.76
CA SER A 255 23.57 24.60 -3.33
C SER A 255 23.33 26.09 -3.03
N HIS A 256 22.08 26.56 -3.16
CA HIS A 256 21.72 27.94 -2.79
C HIS A 256 21.93 28.22 -1.30
N VAL A 257 21.57 27.28 -0.42
CA VAL A 257 21.82 27.41 1.02
C VAL A 257 23.32 27.46 1.32
N LEU A 258 24.11 26.54 0.75
CA LEU A 258 25.56 26.53 0.95
C LEU A 258 26.22 27.81 0.43
N THR A 259 25.78 28.33 -0.72
CA THR A 259 26.24 29.60 -1.28
C THR A 259 25.96 30.76 -0.34
N HIS A 260 24.75 30.81 0.25
CA HIS A 260 24.42 31.82 1.24
C HIS A 260 25.37 31.79 2.43
N PHE A 261 25.63 30.61 3.01
CA PHE A 261 26.50 30.48 4.18
C PHE A 261 27.97 30.75 3.84
N ASN A 262 28.46 30.31 2.68
CA ASN A 262 29.83 30.57 2.22
C ASN A 262 30.10 32.06 1.96
N ASN A 263 29.10 32.78 1.45
CA ASN A 263 29.22 34.22 1.19
C ASN A 263 29.06 35.06 2.45
N ARG A 264 28.42 34.54 3.50
CA ARG A 264 28.27 35.24 4.76
C ARG A 264 29.60 35.18 5.54
N HIS A 265 30.02 36.32 6.07
CA HIS A 265 31.34 36.47 6.71
C HIS A 265 31.67 35.44 7.80
N ALA A 266 30.68 34.79 8.45
CA ALA A 266 30.91 33.86 9.55
C ALA A 266 31.78 32.63 9.17
N LEU A 267 31.52 32.00 8.01
CA LEU A 267 32.32 30.84 7.58
C LEU A 267 33.65 31.26 6.95
N ALA A 268 33.63 32.36 6.18
CA ALA A 268 34.84 32.94 5.61
C ALA A 268 35.84 33.39 6.70
N SER A 269 35.35 33.96 7.81
CA SER A 269 36.19 34.35 8.96
C SER A 269 36.77 33.14 9.70
N ALA A 270 36.08 32.01 9.68
CA ALA A 270 36.58 30.75 10.21
C ALA A 270 37.54 30.04 9.25
N GLY A 271 37.73 30.55 8.03
CA GLY A 271 38.55 29.92 7.00
C GLY A 271 37.95 28.62 6.47
N CYS A 272 36.63 28.46 6.51
CA CYS A 272 35.94 27.23 6.10
C CYS A 272 34.98 27.49 4.94
N ARG A 273 34.91 26.53 4.01
CA ARG A 273 33.96 26.52 2.88
C ARG A 273 33.17 25.23 2.91
N LEU A 274 31.86 25.33 2.71
CA LEU A 274 30.99 24.17 2.56
C LEU A 274 30.82 23.82 1.10
N GLU A 275 30.95 22.54 0.80
CA GLU A 275 30.66 21.98 -0.50
C GLU A 275 29.65 20.84 -0.38
N LEU A 276 28.74 20.79 -1.35
CA LEU A 276 27.84 19.67 -1.49
C LEU A 276 28.64 18.50 -2.06
N ALA A 277 28.85 17.48 -1.22
CA ALA A 277 29.35 16.20 -1.65
C ALA A 277 28.17 15.24 -1.81
N LEU A 278 28.16 14.47 -2.89
CA LEU A 278 27.18 13.43 -3.08
C LEU A 278 27.81 12.12 -2.64
N SER A 279 27.10 11.34 -1.82
CA SER A 279 27.65 10.05 -1.40
C SER A 279 27.99 9.21 -2.66
N PRO A 280 29.21 8.66 -2.76
CA PRO A 280 29.63 7.86 -3.92
C PRO A 280 28.91 6.52 -3.99
N THR A 281 28.29 6.08 -2.89
CA THR A 281 27.25 5.07 -2.92
C THR A 281 26.08 5.61 -3.75
N GLN A 282 26.07 5.24 -5.04
CA GLN A 282 24.98 5.56 -5.96
C GLN A 282 23.66 5.24 -5.27
N LEU A 283 22.71 6.19 -5.29
CA LEU A 283 21.33 5.88 -4.97
C LEU A 283 20.96 4.66 -5.81
N PRO A 284 20.42 3.59 -5.22
CA PRO A 284 20.24 2.34 -5.94
C PRO A 284 19.39 2.50 -7.22
N TRP A 285 18.53 3.51 -7.30
CA TRP A 285 17.79 3.81 -8.54
C TRP A 285 18.61 4.49 -9.64
N LEU A 286 19.74 5.12 -9.30
CA LEU A 286 20.70 5.66 -10.28
C LEU A 286 21.63 4.57 -10.83
N SER A 287 21.73 3.40 -10.19
CA SER A 287 22.65 2.35 -10.63
C SER A 287 22.13 1.52 -11.83
N GLY A 288 21.01 1.93 -12.44
CA GLY A 288 20.43 1.25 -13.62
C GLY A 288 19.72 -0.07 -13.33
N GLU A 289 19.47 -0.39 -12.06
CA GLU A 289 18.81 -1.63 -11.61
C GLU A 289 17.46 -1.30 -10.93
N PRO A 290 16.47 -0.77 -11.67
CA PRO A 290 15.17 -0.38 -11.11
C PRO A 290 14.44 -1.57 -10.47
N GLU A 291 14.66 -2.79 -10.97
CA GLU A 291 14.09 -4.02 -10.39
C GLU A 291 14.59 -4.29 -8.98
N LYS A 292 15.90 -4.08 -8.73
CA LYS A 292 16.49 -4.25 -7.41
C LYS A 292 15.99 -3.20 -6.43
N VAL A 293 15.85 -1.96 -6.89
CA VAL A 293 15.29 -0.88 -6.09
C VAL A 293 13.85 -1.17 -5.74
N MET A 294 13.06 -1.62 -6.71
CA MET A 294 11.67 -1.99 -6.48
C MET A 294 11.60 -3.14 -5.48
N ALA A 295 12.43 -4.17 -5.63
CA ALA A 295 12.53 -5.26 -4.66
C ALA A 295 12.94 -4.79 -3.25
N ASP A 296 13.92 -3.89 -3.15
CA ASP A 296 14.36 -3.34 -1.87
C ASP A 296 13.28 -2.45 -1.23
N LEU A 297 12.60 -1.61 -2.01
CA LEU A 297 11.51 -0.75 -1.53
C LEU A 297 10.29 -1.57 -1.09
N LEU A 298 9.97 -2.63 -1.84
CA LEU A 298 8.91 -3.58 -1.51
C LEU A 298 9.28 -4.39 -0.25
N ALA A 299 10.51 -4.90 -0.15
CA ALA A 299 10.98 -5.60 1.05
C ALA A 299 11.04 -4.68 2.28
N LEU A 300 11.31 -3.39 2.10
CA LEU A 300 11.28 -2.40 3.18
C LEU A 300 9.84 -2.06 3.62
N ALA A 301 8.86 -2.16 2.73
CA ALA A 301 7.45 -2.05 3.12
C ALA A 301 6.97 -3.28 3.93
N GLU A 302 7.56 -4.46 3.72
CA GLU A 302 7.26 -5.66 4.51
C GLU A 302 7.78 -5.57 5.95
N HIS A 303 8.97 -4.98 6.13
CA HIS A 303 9.52 -4.73 7.46
C HIS A 303 8.91 -3.44 8.00
N THR A 304 7.70 -3.53 8.56
CA THR A 304 7.23 -2.51 9.50
C THR A 304 8.27 -2.41 10.60
N PRO A 305 9.06 -1.32 10.68
CA PRO A 305 9.92 -1.13 11.83
C PRO A 305 8.98 -1.07 13.02
N ASP A 306 9.23 -1.87 14.05
CA ASP A 306 8.58 -1.69 15.34
C ASP A 306 9.03 -0.31 15.84
N ASP A 307 8.26 0.74 15.49
CA ASP A 307 8.60 2.17 15.63
C ASP A 307 8.68 2.60 17.11
N ARG A 308 8.84 1.65 18.04
CA ARG A 308 8.89 1.87 19.48
C ARG A 308 10.27 2.26 20.03
N HIS A 309 11.27 2.59 19.20
CA HIS A 309 12.62 2.81 19.74
C HIS A 309 13.51 3.91 19.14
N LEU A 310 12.95 4.94 18.48
CA LEU A 310 13.75 6.07 17.98
C LEU A 310 13.59 7.39 18.75
N ASP A 311 13.12 7.33 20.00
CA ASP A 311 13.23 8.43 20.97
C ASP A 311 14.15 8.00 22.12
N ASP A 312 15.45 7.80 21.88
CA ASP A 312 16.39 7.83 22.99
C ASP A 312 17.75 8.39 22.62
N ASN A 313 17.85 9.71 22.77
CA ASN A 313 19.11 10.41 22.93
C ASN A 313 19.04 11.25 24.21
N SER A 314 18.82 10.59 25.37
CA SER A 314 19.22 11.15 26.67
C SER A 314 19.34 10.10 27.79
N VAL A 315 20.59 9.69 28.06
CA VAL A 315 21.14 9.29 29.39
C VAL A 315 20.66 7.95 30.02
N LEU A 316 21.65 7.13 30.40
CA LEU A 316 21.65 5.79 31.04
C LEU A 316 20.86 5.66 32.38
N PRO A 317 20.63 4.44 32.95
CA PRO A 317 19.30 3.84 33.13
C PRO A 317 18.95 3.51 34.60
N THR A 318 17.68 3.18 34.90
CA THR A 318 17.35 2.23 35.98
C THR A 318 15.98 1.54 35.80
N SER A 319 16.06 0.21 35.88
CA SER A 319 15.13 -0.76 36.48
C SER A 319 13.72 -1.02 35.93
N THR A 320 13.58 -2.28 35.50
CA THR A 320 12.57 -3.32 35.85
C THR A 320 11.13 -3.21 35.35
N ASP A 321 10.76 -4.34 34.73
CA ASP A 321 9.44 -4.96 34.62
C ASP A 321 8.38 -4.22 33.80
N GLU A 322 8.05 -4.77 32.63
CA GLU A 322 6.72 -5.36 32.46
C GLU A 322 6.62 -6.33 31.27
N ASN A 323 6.08 -7.49 31.62
CA ASN A 323 5.73 -8.62 30.78
C ASN A 323 4.43 -8.31 30.03
N TYR A 324 4.51 -7.95 28.75
CA TYR A 324 3.32 -7.75 27.90
C TYR A 324 3.36 -8.67 26.68
N ASN A 325 3.04 -9.94 26.90
CA ASN A 325 2.69 -10.89 25.83
C ASN A 325 1.29 -10.55 25.30
N SER A 326 1.20 -9.67 24.29
CA SER A 326 -0.02 -9.50 23.50
C SER A 326 -0.05 -10.56 22.40
N ILE A 327 -0.73 -11.67 22.68
CA ILE A 327 -1.14 -12.65 21.68
C ILE A 327 -2.23 -11.98 20.83
N HIS A 328 -1.85 -11.35 19.72
CA HIS A 328 -2.80 -10.80 18.77
C HIS A 328 -3.49 -11.95 18.02
N ASN A 329 -4.76 -12.19 18.36
CA ASN A 329 -5.70 -12.96 17.57
C ASN A 329 -5.89 -12.29 16.21
N ARG A 330 -5.12 -12.76 15.23
CA ARG A 330 -5.12 -12.26 13.85
C ARG A 330 -6.22 -13.01 13.08
N ALA A 331 -7.30 -12.31 12.77
CA ALA A 331 -8.30 -12.79 11.83
C ALA A 331 -7.66 -12.87 10.43
N PRO A 332 -7.63 -14.03 9.74
CA PRO A 332 -7.18 -14.10 8.35
C PRO A 332 -8.06 -13.20 7.48
N PHE A 333 -7.50 -12.58 6.44
CA PHE A 333 -8.19 -11.64 5.53
C PHE A 333 -9.48 -12.21 4.90
N GLU A 334 -9.63 -13.53 4.84
CA GLU A 334 -10.89 -14.22 4.50
C GLU A 334 -12.05 -13.85 5.44
N GLN A 335 -11.78 -13.63 6.74
CA GLN A 335 -12.78 -13.13 7.69
C GLN A 335 -13.20 -11.70 7.36
N SER A 336 -12.32 -10.90 6.75
CA SER A 336 -12.64 -9.53 6.31
C SER A 336 -13.64 -9.53 5.15
N ILE A 337 -13.52 -10.43 4.16
CA ILE A 337 -14.51 -10.54 3.07
C ILE A 337 -15.90 -10.84 3.65
N HIS A 338 -16.00 -11.84 4.53
CA HIS A 338 -17.27 -12.18 5.15
C HIS A 338 -17.82 -11.02 5.99
N HIS A 339 -16.96 -10.31 6.72
CA HIS A 339 -17.33 -9.12 7.48
C HIS A 339 -17.93 -8.03 6.58
N TYR A 340 -17.27 -7.72 5.47
CA TYR A 340 -17.76 -6.72 4.51
C TYR A 340 -19.03 -7.16 3.80
N ALA A 341 -19.18 -8.45 3.48
CA ALA A 341 -20.41 -9.00 2.92
C ALA A 341 -21.59 -8.79 3.88
N VAL A 342 -21.41 -9.08 5.17
CA VAL A 342 -22.45 -8.85 6.20
C VAL A 342 -22.81 -7.36 6.30
N LEU A 343 -21.82 -6.46 6.26
CA LEU A 343 -22.06 -5.02 6.26
C LEU A 343 -22.75 -4.52 4.98
N ALA A 344 -22.54 -5.19 3.85
CA ALA A 344 -23.10 -4.86 2.54
C ALA A 344 -24.45 -5.56 2.25
N ARG A 345 -25.09 -6.12 3.27
CA ARG A 345 -26.41 -6.76 3.12
C ARG A 345 -27.43 -5.79 2.51
N ALA A 346 -28.11 -6.26 1.45
CA ALA A 346 -29.21 -5.54 0.82
C ALA A 346 -30.42 -5.52 1.78
N SER A 347 -31.04 -4.35 1.93
CA SER A 347 -32.18 -4.10 2.83
C SER A 347 -33.50 -4.52 2.23
#